data_AF-A0A9P6XAZ2-F1
#
_entry.id   AF-A0A9P6XAZ2-F1
#
_cell.length_a   1.000
_cell.length_b   1.000
_cell.length_c   1.000
_cell.angle_alpha   90.00
_cell.angle_beta   90.00
_cell.angle_gamma   90.00
#
_symmetry.space_group_name_H-M   'P 1'
#
loop_
_entity.id
_entity.type
_entity.pdbx_description
1 polymer ?
#
loop_
_entity_poly.entity_id
_entity_poly.type
_entity_poly.pdbx_seq_one_letter_code
_entity_poly.pdbx_strand_id
1 'polypeptide(L)'
;MFTTRTFPAWTRAMSTLTRIETKKAPAAIGPYAQAIKVNKMVYTSGSIPIVPETGEISQGIKEQTKQVLLNMSNVLEASGSSLDKVVKTTVFLKDMNDFNSMNEVYSSFFVKHQPARSAVEVARLPKDVSVEIECIATLGLHQQQRAQTQQSIIFERHENKKARMTSNHPRIEVKTSLSTPLKKHTIDPQERVQFLKEMEKTRKEFKELKKNMNQLMEEMDSLSLKLKTSKERVFEIEQDLTTREEVNVDLQVVLENAIQTQKESDTCAQQTIRNAYARLVSVIHDNNRLQGKVSTLEDDQKRQQGRVDDITKRMQEYTKMLEQAQGTIRLLQTSSENEDPWMI
;
A
#
# COMPACT_ATOMS: atom_id res chain seq x y z
N MET A 1 -27.62 22.83 34.70
CA MET A 1 -26.20 22.87 34.29
C MET A 1 -25.94 21.66 33.40
N PHE A 2 -26.04 21.82 32.08
CA PHE A 2 -25.71 20.77 31.13
C PHE A 2 -24.22 20.84 30.83
N THR A 3 -23.49 19.80 31.20
CA THR A 3 -22.07 19.63 30.92
C THR A 3 -21.88 19.32 29.43
N THR A 4 -21.32 20.27 28.70
CA THR A 4 -20.87 20.06 27.32
C THR A 4 -19.71 19.06 27.30
N ARG A 5 -20.00 17.83 26.86
CA ARG A 5 -18.98 16.85 26.47
C ARG A 5 -18.24 17.39 25.23
N THR A 6 -16.99 17.79 25.41
CA THR A 6 -16.05 18.04 24.32
C THR A 6 -15.66 16.71 23.69
N PHE A 7 -16.08 16.45 22.45
CA PHE A 7 -15.58 15.33 21.67
C PHE A 7 -14.10 15.59 21.31
N PRO A 8 -13.21 14.58 21.41
CA PRO A 8 -11.84 14.73 20.94
C PRO A 8 -11.85 14.93 19.42
N ALA A 9 -11.19 15.99 18.97
CA ALA A 9 -11.01 16.28 17.56
C ALA A 9 -10.32 15.09 16.89
N TRP A 10 -11.07 14.37 16.04
CA TRP A 10 -10.48 13.50 15.04
C TRP A 10 -9.67 14.37 14.09
N THR A 11 -8.36 14.49 14.32
CA THR A 11 -7.43 15.02 13.33
C THR A 11 -7.42 14.04 12.17
N ARG A 12 -8.32 14.25 11.20
CA ARG A 12 -8.29 13.59 9.90
C ARG A 12 -6.87 13.81 9.37
N ALA A 13 -6.06 12.75 9.30
CA ALA A 13 -4.72 12.82 8.73
C ALA A 13 -4.88 13.31 7.29
N MET A 14 -4.69 14.62 7.08
CA MET A 14 -4.72 15.19 5.74
C MET A 14 -3.53 14.60 5.00
N SER A 15 -3.78 14.05 3.81
CA SER A 15 -2.73 13.50 2.97
C SER A 15 -1.82 14.64 2.51
N THR A 16 -0.71 14.87 3.21
CA THR A 16 0.25 15.91 2.85
C THR A 16 1.00 15.50 1.58
N LEU A 17 0.90 16.31 0.53
CA LEU A 17 1.72 16.19 -0.67
C LEU A 17 3.16 16.54 -0.32
N THR A 18 4.07 15.59 -0.49
CA THR A 18 5.50 15.78 -0.23
C THR A 18 6.26 15.82 -1.55
N ARG A 19 6.94 16.92 -1.82
CA ARG A 19 7.80 17.07 -3.00
C ARG A 19 9.09 16.29 -2.82
N ILE A 20 9.50 15.55 -3.86
CA ILE A 20 10.76 14.81 -3.91
C ILE A 20 11.75 15.56 -4.79
N GLU A 21 12.96 15.75 -4.28
CA GLU A 21 14.06 16.41 -4.96
C GLU A 21 15.38 15.68 -4.68
N THR A 22 16.16 15.44 -5.73
CA THR A 22 17.49 14.85 -5.65
C THR A 22 18.42 15.47 -6.69
N LYS A 23 19.69 15.62 -6.32
CA LYS A 23 20.77 16.07 -7.23
C LYS A 23 21.25 14.96 -8.17
N LYS A 24 20.89 13.70 -7.89
CA LYS A 24 21.24 12.53 -8.71
C LYS A 24 20.31 12.32 -9.91
N ALA A 25 19.33 13.19 -10.11
CA ALA A 25 18.45 13.19 -11.26
C ALA A 25 18.32 14.62 -11.80
N PRO A 26 17.97 14.80 -13.08
CA PRO A 26 17.84 16.13 -13.68
C PRO A 26 16.90 17.03 -12.87
N ALA A 27 17.31 18.27 -12.64
CA ALA A 27 16.51 19.23 -11.90
C ALA A 27 15.17 19.49 -12.63
N ALA A 28 14.10 19.67 -11.86
CA ALA A 28 12.82 20.11 -12.40
C ALA A 28 12.87 21.63 -12.65
N ILE A 29 13.18 22.02 -13.89
CA ILE A 29 13.38 23.43 -14.28
C ILE A 29 12.05 24.14 -14.62
N GLY A 30 10.95 23.38 -14.74
CA GLY A 30 9.60 23.91 -15.00
C GLY A 30 8.66 23.84 -13.78
N PRO A 31 7.35 24.17 -13.96
CA PRO A 31 6.35 24.16 -12.89
C PRO A 31 5.88 22.73 -12.52
N TYR A 32 6.82 21.84 -12.25
CA TYR A 32 6.59 20.44 -11.87
C TYR A 32 7.62 19.97 -10.84
N ALA A 33 7.41 18.80 -10.24
CA ALA A 33 8.35 18.15 -9.32
C ALA A 33 9.00 16.93 -9.98
N GLN A 34 10.18 16.51 -9.53
CA GLN A 34 10.73 15.21 -9.98
C GLN A 34 9.77 14.06 -9.62
N ALA A 35 9.22 14.10 -8.40
CA ALA A 35 8.10 13.26 -7.98
C ALA A 35 7.30 13.92 -6.85
N ILE A 36 6.06 13.48 -6.69
CA ILE A 36 5.22 13.79 -5.52
C ILE A 36 4.94 12.48 -4.78
N LYS A 37 5.22 12.51 -3.48
CA LYS A 37 4.85 11.45 -2.55
C LYS A 37 3.58 11.86 -1.83
N VAL A 38 2.57 11.00 -1.88
CA VAL A 38 1.30 11.18 -1.19
C VAL A 38 0.85 9.86 -0.59
N ASN A 39 0.51 9.87 0.69
CA ASN A 39 0.24 8.66 1.46
C ASN A 39 1.42 7.66 1.36
N LYS A 40 1.18 6.49 0.77
CA LYS A 40 2.18 5.43 0.55
C LYS A 40 2.55 5.26 -0.92
N MET A 41 2.23 6.24 -1.76
CA MET A 41 2.46 6.20 -3.19
C MET A 41 3.41 7.31 -3.60
N VAL A 42 4.19 7.03 -4.64
CA VAL A 42 5.12 7.96 -5.28
C VAL A 42 4.71 8.05 -6.74
N TYR A 43 4.43 9.26 -7.20
CA TYR A 43 4.12 9.57 -8.59
C TYR A 43 5.32 10.33 -9.14
N THR A 44 6.04 9.73 -10.10
CA THR A 44 7.16 10.40 -10.76
C THR A 44 6.67 11.18 -11.97
N SER A 45 7.36 12.28 -12.27
CA SER A 45 7.22 12.93 -13.57
C SER A 45 7.92 12.11 -14.65
N GLY A 46 7.61 12.40 -15.91
CA GLY A 46 8.33 11.87 -17.06
C GLY A 46 9.83 12.13 -16.96
N SER A 47 10.59 11.04 -16.94
CA SER A 47 12.05 11.06 -16.88
C SER A 47 12.62 10.99 -18.30
N ILE A 48 13.50 11.94 -18.62
CA ILE A 48 14.21 12.04 -19.90
C ILE A 48 15.71 11.74 -19.73
N PRO A 49 16.44 11.36 -20.79
CA PRO A 49 17.82 10.85 -20.74
C PRO A 49 18.89 11.93 -20.55
N ILE A 50 18.66 12.89 -19.65
CA ILE A 50 19.66 13.89 -19.29
C ILE A 50 20.59 13.30 -18.23
N VAL A 51 21.90 13.41 -18.43
CA VAL A 51 22.89 13.15 -17.40
C VAL A 51 22.85 14.31 -16.38
N PRO A 52 22.55 14.07 -15.09
CA PRO A 52 22.33 15.15 -14.12
C PRO A 52 23.59 16.00 -13.86
N GLU A 53 24.78 15.43 -14.03
CA GLU A 53 26.05 16.10 -13.77
C GLU A 53 26.47 17.04 -14.90
N THR A 54 26.30 16.60 -16.16
CA THR A 54 26.76 17.34 -17.34
C THR A 54 25.65 18.06 -18.09
N GLY A 55 24.39 17.64 -17.90
CA GLY A 55 23.25 18.11 -18.67
C GLY A 55 23.17 17.53 -20.09
N GLU A 56 24.09 16.62 -20.45
CA GLU A 56 24.19 16.03 -21.77
C GLU A 56 23.16 14.92 -22.00
N ILE A 57 22.88 14.64 -23.28
CA ILE A 57 21.98 13.58 -23.73
C ILE A 57 22.73 12.73 -24.74
N SER A 58 22.94 11.45 -24.38
CA SER A 58 23.59 10.48 -25.27
C SER A 58 22.74 10.17 -26.50
N GLN A 59 23.39 9.81 -27.60
CA GLN A 59 22.72 9.35 -28.82
C GLN A 59 22.34 7.86 -28.71
N GLY A 60 21.25 7.49 -29.38
CA GLY A 60 20.78 6.12 -29.49
C GLY A 60 19.83 5.69 -28.36
N ILE A 61 18.81 4.90 -28.75
CA ILE A 61 17.73 4.51 -27.86
C ILE A 61 18.20 3.73 -26.61
N LYS A 62 19.19 2.84 -26.74
CA LYS A 62 19.66 2.00 -25.63
C LYS A 62 20.28 2.85 -24.51
N GLU A 63 21.19 3.75 -24.86
CA GLU A 63 21.84 4.64 -23.88
C GLU A 63 20.84 5.63 -23.27
N GLN A 64 19.92 6.16 -24.08
CA GLN A 64 18.86 7.01 -23.55
C GLN A 64 17.95 6.26 -22.58
N THR A 65 17.52 5.05 -22.92
CA THR A 65 16.68 4.22 -22.05
C THR A 65 17.37 3.93 -20.72
N LYS A 66 18.67 3.58 -20.77
CA LYS A 66 19.49 3.35 -19.58
C LYS A 66 19.54 4.59 -18.69
N GLN A 67 19.80 5.76 -19.27
CA GLN A 67 19.87 7.01 -18.52
C GLN A 67 18.52 7.39 -17.90
N VAL A 68 17.40 7.19 -18.63
CA VAL A 68 16.05 7.40 -18.10
C VAL A 68 15.79 6.54 -16.88
N LEU A 69 16.11 5.24 -16.95
CA LEU A 69 15.88 4.30 -15.84
C LEU A 69 16.78 4.59 -14.63
N LEU A 70 18.01 5.04 -14.85
CA LEU A 70 18.91 5.52 -13.77
C LEU A 70 18.34 6.76 -13.08
N ASN A 71 17.92 7.76 -13.87
CA ASN A 71 17.30 8.98 -13.35
C ASN A 71 16.05 8.64 -12.52
N MET A 72 15.19 7.78 -13.05
CA MET A 72 13.98 7.31 -12.37
C MET A 72 14.31 6.55 -11.07
N SER A 73 15.32 5.67 -11.08
CA SER A 73 15.79 4.97 -9.87
C SER A 73 16.25 5.95 -8.79
N ASN A 74 17.04 6.96 -9.18
CA ASN A 74 17.54 7.98 -8.25
C ASN A 74 16.41 8.80 -7.61
N VAL A 75 15.34 9.11 -8.36
CA VAL A 75 14.15 9.79 -7.82
C VAL A 75 13.38 8.86 -6.87
N LEU A 76 13.21 7.58 -7.23
CA LEU A 76 12.54 6.61 -6.37
C LEU A 76 13.30 6.38 -5.06
N GLU A 77 14.62 6.25 -5.10
CA GLU A 77 15.46 6.12 -3.91
C GLU A 77 15.34 7.35 -2.99
N ALA A 78 15.38 8.56 -3.57
CA ALA A 78 15.19 9.81 -2.80
C ALA A 78 13.81 9.90 -2.14
N SER A 79 12.81 9.21 -2.69
CA SER A 79 11.47 9.13 -2.10
C SER A 79 11.32 8.09 -0.98
N GLY A 80 12.31 7.20 -0.80
CA GLY A 80 12.23 6.02 0.07
C GLY A 80 11.59 4.79 -0.59
N SER A 81 11.51 4.77 -1.92
CA SER A 81 11.04 3.64 -2.75
C SER A 81 12.23 3.02 -3.53
N SER A 82 11.94 2.18 -4.51
CA SER A 82 12.93 1.55 -5.41
C SER A 82 12.24 1.04 -6.69
N LEU A 83 13.03 0.67 -7.70
CA LEU A 83 12.51 0.05 -8.94
C LEU A 83 11.71 -1.22 -8.66
N ASP A 84 12.11 -2.03 -7.67
CA ASP A 84 11.38 -3.23 -7.24
C ASP A 84 9.97 -2.93 -6.71
N LYS A 85 9.67 -1.67 -6.35
CA LYS A 85 8.38 -1.24 -5.81
C LYS A 85 7.52 -0.47 -6.82
N VAL A 86 7.93 -0.42 -8.08
CA VAL A 86 7.17 0.23 -9.15
C VAL A 86 5.94 -0.60 -9.48
N VAL A 87 4.75 0.01 -9.47
CA VAL A 87 3.49 -0.68 -9.79
C VAL A 87 3.11 -0.55 -11.26
N LYS A 88 3.39 0.61 -11.86
CA LYS A 88 3.04 0.94 -13.26
C LYS A 88 4.10 1.83 -13.87
N THR A 89 4.45 1.58 -15.13
CA THR A 89 5.23 2.49 -15.97
C THR A 89 4.46 2.88 -17.23
N THR A 90 4.66 4.11 -17.70
CA THR A 90 4.23 4.53 -19.03
C THR A 90 5.48 4.93 -19.81
N VAL A 91 5.68 4.31 -20.97
CA VAL A 91 6.83 4.52 -21.84
C VAL A 91 6.35 5.27 -23.09
N PHE A 92 6.95 6.42 -23.34
CA PHE A 92 6.70 7.23 -24.54
C PHE A 92 7.92 7.13 -25.44
N LEU A 93 7.71 6.71 -26.69
CA LEU A 93 8.74 6.60 -27.72
C LEU A 93 8.50 7.65 -28.81
N LYS A 94 9.57 8.21 -29.36
CA LYS A 94 9.51 9.09 -30.54
C LYS A 94 9.26 8.29 -31.84
N ASP A 95 9.75 7.05 -31.89
CA ASP A 95 9.61 6.13 -33.01
C ASP A 95 9.36 4.71 -32.47
N MET A 96 8.29 4.03 -32.89
CA MET A 96 7.96 2.69 -32.44
C MET A 96 8.94 1.63 -32.94
N ASN A 97 9.72 1.90 -33.99
CA ASN A 97 10.76 0.99 -34.48
C ASN A 97 11.86 0.76 -33.43
N ASP A 98 12.03 1.68 -32.49
CA ASP A 98 12.99 1.61 -31.39
C ASP A 98 12.53 0.70 -30.22
N PHE A 99 11.28 0.20 -30.26
CA PHE A 99 10.66 -0.53 -29.15
C PHE A 99 11.49 -1.73 -28.66
N ASN A 100 11.98 -2.57 -29.58
CA ASN A 100 12.72 -3.78 -29.22
C ASN A 100 14.04 -3.45 -28.51
N SER A 101 14.77 -2.45 -29.04
CA SER A 101 16.05 -1.99 -28.48
C SER A 101 15.87 -1.33 -27.11
N MET A 102 14.81 -0.55 -26.93
CA MET A 102 14.41 -0.01 -25.63
C MET A 102 14.06 -1.13 -24.65
N ASN A 103 13.25 -2.11 -25.09
CA ASN A 103 12.75 -3.16 -24.22
C ASN A 103 13.86 -4.08 -23.68
N GLU A 104 14.90 -4.33 -24.48
CA GLU A 104 16.09 -5.06 -24.06
C GLU A 104 16.73 -4.41 -22.82
N VAL A 105 17.00 -3.10 -22.87
CA VAL A 105 17.55 -2.36 -21.73
C VAL A 105 16.55 -2.28 -20.58
N TYR A 106 15.27 -2.01 -20.87
CA TYR A 106 14.24 -1.95 -19.84
C TYR A 106 14.17 -3.23 -18.99
N SER A 107 14.25 -4.39 -19.66
CA SER A 107 14.15 -5.69 -19.00
C SER A 107 15.33 -5.99 -18.05
N SER A 108 16.50 -5.38 -18.26
CA SER A 108 17.66 -5.57 -17.38
C SER A 108 17.54 -4.82 -16.05
N PHE A 109 16.67 -3.80 -15.96
CA PHE A 109 16.43 -3.06 -14.72
C PHE A 109 15.29 -3.66 -13.87
N PHE A 110 14.35 -4.37 -14.51
CA PHE A 110 13.18 -4.97 -13.88
C PHE A 110 13.29 -6.50 -13.81
N VAL A 111 14.35 -6.99 -13.14
CA VAL A 111 14.68 -8.42 -13.06
C VAL A 111 13.80 -9.17 -12.06
N LYS A 112 13.66 -8.63 -10.84
CA LYS A 112 12.94 -9.28 -9.74
C LYS A 112 11.43 -9.10 -9.85
N HIS A 113 11.01 -7.96 -10.39
CA HIS A 113 9.61 -7.54 -10.47
C HIS A 113 9.37 -6.83 -11.80
N GLN A 114 8.25 -7.15 -12.44
CA GLN A 114 7.83 -6.56 -13.70
C GLN A 114 6.58 -5.71 -13.47
N PRO A 115 6.66 -4.37 -13.59
CA PRO A 115 5.50 -3.51 -13.38
C PRO A 115 4.50 -3.65 -14.53
N ALA A 116 3.23 -3.32 -14.27
CA ALA A 116 2.28 -3.09 -15.35
C ALA A 116 2.85 -1.99 -16.27
N ARG A 117 2.62 -2.09 -17.59
CA ARG A 117 3.25 -1.17 -18.55
C ARG A 117 2.31 -0.80 -19.69
N SER A 118 2.40 0.45 -20.12
CA SER A 118 1.88 0.93 -21.42
C SER A 118 3.06 1.52 -22.19
N ALA A 119 3.16 1.23 -23.48
CA ALA A 119 4.18 1.82 -24.36
C ALA A 119 3.49 2.37 -25.61
N VAL A 120 3.76 3.63 -25.94
CA VAL A 120 3.11 4.33 -27.05
C VAL A 120 4.12 5.18 -27.82
N GLU A 121 3.90 5.33 -29.12
CA GLU A 121 4.59 6.33 -29.93
C GLU A 121 3.90 7.68 -29.75
N VAL A 122 4.67 8.76 -29.66
CA VAL A 122 4.19 10.14 -29.55
C VAL A 122 4.84 11.02 -30.59
N ALA A 123 4.13 12.08 -31.00
CA ALA A 123 4.59 12.97 -32.07
C ALA A 123 5.95 13.63 -31.76
N ARG A 124 6.20 13.98 -30.48
CA ARG A 124 7.46 14.59 -30.05
C ARG A 124 7.63 14.53 -28.53
N LEU A 125 8.88 14.41 -28.07
CA LEU A 125 9.26 14.44 -26.66
C LEU A 125 10.03 15.73 -26.30
N PRO A 126 10.02 16.18 -25.03
CA PRO A 126 10.82 17.31 -24.56
C PRO A 126 12.30 17.14 -24.88
N LYS A 127 12.96 18.21 -25.33
CA LYS A 127 14.36 18.20 -25.84
C LYS A 127 14.62 17.24 -27.00
N ASP A 128 13.56 16.81 -27.69
CA ASP A 128 13.63 15.98 -28.91
C ASP A 128 14.27 14.58 -28.73
N VAL A 129 14.26 14.08 -27.49
CA VAL A 129 14.78 12.76 -27.11
C VAL A 129 13.97 11.61 -27.72
N SER A 130 14.53 10.40 -27.73
CA SER A 130 13.88 9.21 -28.30
C SER A 130 12.94 8.51 -27.32
N VAL A 131 13.14 8.68 -26.00
CA VAL A 131 12.34 7.99 -24.97
C VAL A 131 12.14 8.85 -23.72
N GLU A 132 10.93 8.75 -23.15
CA GLU A 132 10.55 9.30 -21.85
C GLU A 132 9.78 8.22 -21.07
N ILE A 133 10.05 8.08 -19.76
CA ILE A 133 9.36 7.10 -18.91
C ILE A 133 8.91 7.75 -17.60
N GLU A 134 7.65 7.56 -17.26
CA GLU A 134 7.08 7.87 -15.95
C GLU A 134 6.70 6.58 -15.20
N CYS A 135 6.56 6.68 -13.88
CA CYS A 135 6.12 5.57 -13.07
C CYS A 135 5.34 5.96 -11.83
N ILE A 136 4.58 4.99 -11.35
CA ILE A 136 3.93 5.01 -10.04
C ILE A 136 4.59 3.91 -9.22
N ALA A 137 4.98 4.22 -7.99
CA ALA A 137 5.62 3.27 -7.07
C ALA A 137 5.01 3.34 -5.67
N THR A 138 5.19 2.28 -4.89
CA THR A 138 4.77 2.23 -3.48
C THR A 138 5.95 2.45 -2.53
N LEU A 139 5.69 3.01 -1.36
CA LEU A 139 6.62 3.03 -0.23
C LEU A 139 6.58 1.74 0.59
N GLY A 140 5.58 0.88 0.33
CA GLY A 140 5.36 -0.37 1.05
C GLY A 140 6.62 -1.23 1.17
N LEU A 141 6.83 -1.79 2.36
CA LEU A 141 7.88 -2.77 2.60
C LEU A 141 7.44 -4.10 1.99
N HIS A 142 8.35 -4.81 1.33
CA HIS A 142 8.22 -6.25 1.15
C HIS A 142 7.95 -6.84 2.55
N GLN A 143 6.81 -7.53 2.73
CA GLN A 143 6.40 -8.14 4.01
C GLN A 143 7.51 -9.00 4.65
N GLN A 144 8.42 -9.57 3.84
CA GLN A 144 9.55 -10.38 4.31
C GLN A 144 10.67 -9.58 5.00
N GLN A 145 10.89 -8.32 4.64
CA GLN A 145 11.97 -7.50 5.22
C GLN A 145 11.62 -6.94 6.60
N ARG A 146 10.34 -6.62 6.88
CA ARG A 146 9.91 -6.13 8.20
C ARG A 146 10.18 -7.15 9.31
N ALA A 147 9.84 -8.40 9.09
CA ALA A 147 10.05 -9.47 10.07
C ALA A 147 11.55 -9.68 10.37
N GLN A 148 12.40 -9.66 9.34
CA GLN A 148 13.85 -9.83 9.49
C GLN A 148 14.54 -8.60 10.13
N THR A 149 14.11 -7.38 9.78
CA THR A 149 14.66 -6.14 10.37
C THR A 149 14.23 -5.98 11.84
N GLN A 150 13.00 -6.35 12.19
CA GLN A 150 12.57 -6.33 13.61
C GLN A 150 13.31 -7.39 14.44
N GLN A 151 13.50 -8.61 13.91
CA GLN A 151 14.25 -9.66 14.62
C GLN A 151 15.74 -9.31 14.83
N SER A 152 16.38 -8.67 13.86
CA SER A 152 17.80 -8.25 13.98
C SER A 152 17.99 -7.10 14.98
N ILE A 153 17.08 -6.12 15.00
CA ILE A 153 17.12 -5.02 15.98
C ILE A 153 16.93 -5.54 17.41
N ILE A 154 16.04 -6.52 17.61
CA ILE A 154 15.83 -7.18 18.91
C ILE A 154 17.10 -7.92 19.35
N PHE A 155 17.75 -8.64 18.43
CA PHE A 155 18.98 -9.38 18.69
C PHE A 155 20.16 -8.46 19.07
N GLU A 156 20.36 -7.37 18.33
CA GLU A 156 21.47 -6.43 18.56
C GLU A 156 21.30 -5.63 19.87
N ARG A 157 20.05 -5.34 20.27
CA ARG A 157 19.75 -4.74 21.58
C ARG A 157 20.03 -5.70 22.74
N HIS A 158 19.78 -7.00 22.56
CA HIS A 158 20.10 -8.03 23.56
C HIS A 158 21.61 -8.20 23.78
N GLU A 159 22.42 -8.13 22.72
CA GLU A 159 23.89 -8.22 22.84
C GLU A 159 24.49 -6.97 23.52
N ASN A 160 24.01 -5.76 23.16
CA ASN A 160 24.43 -4.53 23.84
C ASN A 160 24.03 -4.47 25.33
N LYS A 161 22.94 -5.15 25.72
CA LYS A 161 22.49 -5.28 27.12
C LYS A 161 23.45 -6.13 27.97
N LYS A 162 24.03 -7.19 27.41
CA LYS A 162 25.05 -8.02 28.10
C LYS A 162 26.34 -7.24 28.35
N ALA A 163 26.77 -6.42 27.40
CA ALA A 163 28.01 -5.65 27.50
C ALA A 163 27.95 -4.54 28.59
N ARG A 164 26.76 -3.99 28.88
CA ARG A 164 26.59 -2.93 29.88
C ARG A 164 26.48 -3.43 31.32
N MET A 165 26.16 -4.72 31.53
CA MET A 165 26.05 -5.31 32.88
C MET A 165 27.40 -5.72 33.48
N THR A 166 28.50 -5.74 32.72
CA THR A 166 29.81 -6.26 33.16
C THR A 166 30.84 -5.19 33.55
N SER A 167 30.54 -3.89 33.43
CA SER A 167 31.52 -2.83 33.74
C SER A 167 31.55 -2.48 35.24
N ASN A 168 32.49 -3.04 35.99
CA ASN A 168 32.81 -2.62 37.36
C ASN A 168 33.64 -1.31 37.34
N HIS A 169 33.28 -0.33 38.16
CA HIS A 169 34.05 0.91 38.36
C HIS A 169 35.12 0.75 39.46
N PRO A 170 36.31 1.35 39.31
CA PRO A 170 37.41 1.22 40.25
C PRO A 170 37.18 2.02 41.54
N ARG A 171 37.53 1.41 42.68
CA ARG A 171 37.42 1.97 44.03
C ARG A 171 38.70 2.76 44.35
N ILE A 172 38.58 4.05 44.67
CA ILE A 172 39.71 4.91 45.02
C ILE A 172 39.93 4.83 46.55
N GLU A 173 41.10 4.32 46.97
CA GLU A 173 41.54 4.34 48.37
C GLU A 173 42.40 5.58 48.66
N VAL A 174 42.02 6.35 49.68
CA VAL A 174 42.76 7.54 50.14
C VAL A 174 43.71 7.13 51.26
N LYS A 175 45.03 7.22 51.03
CA LYS A 175 46.06 6.99 52.05
C LYS A 175 46.26 8.23 52.93
N THR A 176 45.99 8.11 54.22
CA THR A 176 46.32 9.12 55.23
C THR A 176 47.65 8.80 55.89
N SER A 177 48.70 9.58 55.61
CA SER A 177 49.92 9.59 56.43
C SER A 177 50.59 10.96 56.36
N LEU A 178 50.41 11.76 57.41
CA LEU A 178 51.25 12.93 57.70
C LEU A 178 51.56 12.92 59.20
N SER A 179 52.73 12.40 59.55
CA SER A 179 53.34 12.59 60.87
C SER A 179 54.85 12.66 60.71
N THR A 180 55.42 13.86 60.80
CA THR A 180 56.86 14.07 60.96
C THR A 180 57.07 14.96 62.20
N PRO A 181 57.99 14.64 63.12
CA PRO A 181 58.12 15.38 64.38
C PRO A 181 58.92 16.68 64.19
N LEU A 182 58.39 17.79 64.70
CA LEU A 182 59.05 19.10 64.72
C LEU A 182 60.25 19.11 65.68
N LYS A 183 61.42 19.57 65.19
CA LYS A 183 62.62 19.84 66.00
C LYS A 183 62.42 21.10 66.85
N LYS A 184 62.92 21.06 68.10
CA LYS A 184 62.85 22.16 69.08
C LYS A 184 63.70 23.35 68.63
N HIS A 185 63.05 24.46 68.26
CA HIS A 185 63.65 25.80 68.26
C HIS A 185 63.10 26.60 69.45
N THR A 186 63.98 27.34 70.11
CA THR A 186 63.66 28.26 71.20
C THR A 186 63.03 29.51 70.60
N ILE A 187 61.71 29.65 70.73
CA ILE A 187 60.90 30.74 70.15
C ILE A 187 60.72 31.86 71.19
N ASP A 188 60.80 33.11 70.75
CA ASP A 188 60.51 34.32 71.53
C ASP A 188 59.10 34.26 72.18
N PRO A 189 58.89 34.71 73.43
CA PRO A 189 57.60 34.55 74.12
C PRO A 189 56.41 35.20 73.40
N GLN A 190 56.61 36.30 72.65
CA GLN A 190 55.52 36.95 71.91
C GLN A 190 55.17 36.23 70.62
N GLU A 191 56.18 35.78 69.85
CA GLU A 191 55.97 34.94 68.66
C GLU A 191 55.29 33.62 69.01
N ARG A 192 55.61 33.05 70.17
CA ARG A 192 55.00 31.81 70.66
C ARG A 192 53.51 31.98 70.97
N VAL A 193 53.10 33.12 71.52
CA VAL A 193 51.69 33.42 71.79
C VAL A 193 50.90 33.66 70.50
N GLN A 194 51.50 34.36 69.54
CA GLN A 194 50.89 34.58 68.22
C GLN A 194 50.73 33.27 67.44
N PHE A 195 51.77 32.42 67.46
CA PHE A 195 51.74 31.09 66.87
C PHE A 195 50.67 30.19 67.51
N LEU A 196 50.49 30.25 68.83
CA LEU A 196 49.44 29.48 69.52
C LEU A 196 48.04 29.95 69.14
N LYS A 197 47.82 31.26 68.97
CA LYS A 197 46.54 31.80 68.47
C LYS A 197 46.26 31.37 67.03
N GLU A 198 47.27 31.40 66.16
CA GLU A 198 47.13 30.91 64.79
C GLU A 198 46.86 29.41 64.77
N MET A 199 47.58 28.61 65.54
CA MET A 199 47.33 27.17 65.68
C MET A 199 45.90 26.87 66.18
N GLU A 200 45.38 27.63 67.14
CA GLU A 200 43.98 27.48 67.57
C GLU A 200 42.98 27.85 66.48
N LYS A 201 43.24 28.91 65.71
CA LYS A 201 42.40 29.30 64.57
C LYS A 201 42.41 28.22 63.50
N THR A 202 43.59 27.75 63.10
CA THR A 202 43.77 26.66 62.14
C THR A 202 43.10 25.38 62.64
N ARG A 203 43.15 25.08 63.94
CA ARG A 203 42.48 23.91 64.53
C ARG A 203 40.96 24.01 64.49
N LYS A 204 40.40 25.22 64.65
CA LYS A 204 38.96 25.47 64.48
C LYS A 204 38.54 25.33 63.01
N GLU A 205 39.31 25.90 62.09
CA GLU A 205 39.08 25.76 60.64
C GLU A 205 39.15 24.29 60.20
N PHE A 206 40.10 23.51 60.73
CA PHE A 206 40.20 22.07 60.45
C PHE A 206 38.99 21.29 61.00
N LYS A 207 38.45 21.71 62.15
CA LYS A 207 37.26 21.09 62.75
C LYS A 207 36.00 21.38 61.92
N GLU A 208 35.87 22.61 61.40
CA GLU A 208 34.79 23.00 60.50
C GLU A 208 34.91 22.28 59.15
N LEU A 209 36.11 22.21 58.58
CA LEU A 209 36.40 21.47 57.35
C LEU A 209 36.02 20.00 57.48
N LYS A 210 36.38 19.36 58.60
CA LYS A 210 36.02 17.96 58.88
C LYS A 210 34.50 17.76 58.95
N LYS A 211 33.77 18.72 59.53
CA LYS A 211 32.30 18.68 59.59
C LYS A 211 31.69 18.78 58.19
N ASN A 212 32.15 19.73 57.37
CA ASN A 212 31.69 19.88 55.99
C ASN A 212 31.99 18.63 55.16
N MET A 213 33.17 18.04 55.35
CA MET A 213 33.57 16.83 54.63
C MET A 213 32.71 15.61 54.99
N ASN A 214 32.31 15.48 56.25
CA ASN A 214 31.36 14.44 56.67
C ASN A 214 29.97 14.65 56.06
N GLN A 215 29.49 15.89 56.01
CA GLN A 215 28.18 16.23 55.42
C GLN A 215 28.16 15.93 53.90
N LEU A 216 29.24 16.27 53.19
CA LEU A 216 29.44 15.89 51.78
C LEU A 216 29.44 14.37 51.57
N MET A 217 29.97 13.61 52.52
CA MET A 217 29.99 12.15 52.44
C MET A 217 28.59 11.56 52.57
N GLU A 218 27.77 12.09 53.49
CA GLU A 218 26.36 11.69 53.64
C GLU A 218 25.52 12.05 52.41
N GLU A 219 25.76 13.22 51.80
CA GLU A 219 25.12 13.61 50.54
C GLU A 219 25.51 12.68 49.39
N MET A 220 26.78 12.29 49.31
CA MET A 220 27.28 11.36 48.30
C MET A 220 26.65 9.97 48.44
N ASP A 221 26.48 9.48 49.68
CA ASP A 221 25.80 8.21 49.94
C ASP A 221 24.31 8.28 49.59
N SER A 222 23.63 9.40 49.90
CA SER A 222 22.24 9.65 49.50
C SER A 222 22.06 9.64 47.99
N LEU A 223 22.96 10.30 47.26
CA LEU A 223 22.95 10.35 45.80
C LEU A 223 23.23 8.97 45.19
N SER A 224 24.18 8.22 45.75
CA SER A 224 24.49 6.85 45.33
C SER A 224 23.28 5.93 45.47
N LEU A 225 22.55 6.03 46.59
CA LEU A 225 21.32 5.27 46.82
C LEU A 225 20.22 5.65 45.82
N LYS A 226 19.96 6.96 45.62
CA LYS A 226 18.99 7.45 44.63
C LYS A 226 19.32 6.99 43.21
N LEU A 227 20.61 6.97 42.86
CA LEU A 227 21.08 6.49 41.56
C LEU A 227 20.81 5.00 41.41
N LYS A 228 21.04 4.19 42.45
CA LYS A 228 20.73 2.76 42.45
C LYS A 228 19.23 2.51 42.25
N THR A 229 18.37 3.19 43.03
CA THR A 229 16.90 3.08 42.88
C THR A 229 16.43 3.59 41.51
N SER A 230 17.08 4.61 40.94
CA SER A 230 16.78 5.07 39.59
C SER A 230 17.14 4.01 38.54
N LYS A 231 18.26 3.30 38.70
CA LYS A 231 18.66 2.22 37.78
C LYS A 231 17.68 1.04 37.85
N GLU A 232 17.23 0.68 39.04
CA GLU A 232 16.21 -0.37 39.24
C GLU A 232 14.88 0.00 38.56
N ARG A 233 14.41 1.25 38.72
CA ARG A 233 13.20 1.73 38.03
C ARG A 233 13.33 1.77 36.51
N VAL A 234 14.50 2.17 35.99
CA VAL A 234 14.76 2.11 34.54
C VAL A 234 14.70 0.67 34.04
N PHE A 235 15.24 -0.28 34.81
CA PHE A 235 15.19 -1.70 34.46
C PHE A 235 13.76 -2.25 34.39
N GLU A 236 12.91 -1.90 35.37
CA GLU A 236 11.47 -2.28 35.34
C GLU A 236 10.76 -1.70 34.11
N ILE A 237 11.00 -0.42 33.80
CA ILE A 237 10.42 0.24 32.62
C ILE A 237 10.89 -0.44 31.33
N GLU A 238 12.16 -0.82 31.22
CA GLU A 238 12.68 -1.53 30.05
C GLU A 238 12.03 -2.91 29.88
N GLN A 239 11.78 -3.63 30.97
CA GLN A 239 11.08 -4.91 30.95
C GLN A 239 9.62 -4.74 30.49
N ASP A 240 8.91 -3.75 31.04
CA ASP A 240 7.54 -3.41 30.64
C ASP A 240 7.44 -2.97 29.18
N LEU A 241 8.43 -2.22 28.68
CA LEU A 241 8.48 -1.83 27.27
C LEU A 241 8.68 -3.05 26.37
N THR A 242 9.56 -3.97 26.74
CA THR A 242 9.82 -5.19 25.97
C THR A 242 8.57 -6.07 25.87
N THR A 243 7.88 -6.30 26.99
CA THR A 243 6.64 -7.10 27.01
C THR A 243 5.53 -6.45 26.18
N ARG A 244 5.40 -5.11 26.22
CA ARG A 244 4.45 -4.38 25.36
C ARG A 244 4.82 -4.45 23.88
N GLU A 245 6.11 -4.43 23.54
CA GLU A 245 6.58 -4.61 22.16
C GLU A 245 6.22 -6.01 21.64
N GLU A 246 6.37 -7.06 22.45
CA GLU A 246 5.94 -8.43 22.10
C GLU A 246 4.44 -8.50 21.83
N VAL A 247 3.60 -7.97 22.74
CA VAL A 247 2.14 -7.94 22.56
C VAL A 247 1.74 -7.18 21.29
N ASN A 248 2.43 -6.07 20.96
CA ASN A 248 2.17 -5.33 19.73
C ASN A 248 2.49 -6.14 18.47
N VAL A 249 3.56 -6.94 18.48
CA VAL A 249 3.91 -7.84 17.37
C VAL A 249 2.84 -8.93 17.22
N ASP A 250 2.41 -9.53 18.33
CA ASP A 250 1.36 -10.56 18.31
C ASP A 250 0.04 -10.03 17.75
N LEU A 251 -0.38 -8.84 18.19
CA LEU A 251 -1.57 -8.17 17.67
C LEU A 251 -1.45 -7.87 16.17
N GLN A 252 -0.25 -7.50 15.70
CA GLN A 252 -0.02 -7.26 14.29
C GLN A 252 -0.18 -8.54 13.46
N VAL A 253 0.32 -9.69 13.95
CA VAL A 253 0.16 -11.00 13.28
C VAL A 253 -1.32 -11.41 13.23
N VAL A 254 -2.06 -11.24 14.34
CA VAL A 254 -3.50 -11.54 14.37
C VAL A 254 -4.26 -10.67 13.37
N LEU A 255 -3.94 -9.38 13.28
CA LEU A 255 -4.57 -8.46 12.33
C LEU A 255 -4.26 -8.86 10.88
N GLU A 256 -3.02 -9.23 10.57
CA GLU A 256 -2.63 -9.68 9.23
C GLU A 256 -3.36 -10.96 8.81
N ASN A 257 -3.47 -11.93 9.72
CA ASN A 257 -4.23 -13.16 9.47
C ASN A 257 -5.72 -12.86 9.20
N ALA A 258 -6.34 -11.98 9.99
CA ALA A 258 -7.74 -11.60 9.79
C ALA A 258 -7.95 -10.90 8.45
N ILE A 259 -7.04 -10.00 8.05
CA ILE A 259 -7.09 -9.33 6.74
C ILE A 259 -6.96 -10.34 5.60
N GLN A 260 -6.04 -11.31 5.73
CA GLN A 260 -5.83 -12.33 4.70
C GLN A 260 -7.06 -13.23 4.54
N THR A 261 -7.65 -13.70 5.65
CA THR A 261 -8.89 -14.48 5.63
C THR A 261 -10.05 -13.71 5.00
N GLN A 262 -10.19 -12.41 5.32
CA GLN A 262 -11.21 -11.58 4.69
C GLN A 262 -11.02 -11.48 3.17
N LYS A 263 -9.77 -11.27 2.72
CA LYS A 263 -9.44 -11.16 1.30
C LYS A 263 -9.75 -12.45 0.52
N GLU A 264 -9.49 -13.60 1.12
CA GLU A 264 -9.83 -14.91 0.53
C GLU A 264 -11.34 -15.10 0.40
N SER A 265 -12.10 -14.73 1.45
CA SER A 265 -13.56 -14.74 1.44
C SER A 265 -14.15 -13.83 0.35
N ASP A 266 -13.64 -12.60 0.25
CA ASP A 266 -14.08 -11.63 -0.76
C ASP A 266 -13.82 -12.13 -2.18
N THR A 267 -12.67 -12.76 -2.41
CA THR A 267 -12.30 -13.37 -3.70
C THR A 267 -13.26 -14.51 -4.07
N CYS A 268 -13.61 -15.36 -3.10
CA CYS A 268 -14.58 -16.44 -3.29
C CYS A 268 -15.99 -15.89 -3.62
N ALA A 269 -16.43 -14.84 -2.91
CA ALA A 269 -17.69 -14.17 -3.18
C ALA A 269 -17.73 -13.57 -4.59
N GLN A 270 -16.67 -12.87 -5.01
CA GLN A 270 -16.55 -12.32 -6.36
C GLN A 270 -16.60 -13.40 -7.44
N GLN A 271 -15.94 -14.53 -7.23
CA GLN A 271 -15.98 -15.65 -8.18
C GLN A 271 -17.39 -16.25 -8.30
N THR A 272 -18.09 -16.39 -7.17
CA THR A 272 -19.47 -16.89 -7.14
C THR A 272 -20.42 -15.97 -7.92
N ILE A 273 -20.30 -14.66 -7.70
CA ILE A 273 -21.06 -13.65 -8.44
C ILE A 273 -20.77 -13.73 -9.95
N ARG A 274 -19.50 -13.84 -10.34
CA ARG A 274 -19.11 -13.97 -11.75
C ARG A 274 -19.71 -15.21 -12.42
N ASN A 275 -19.69 -16.35 -11.72
CA ASN A 275 -20.29 -17.59 -12.20
C ASN A 275 -21.81 -17.46 -12.35
N ALA A 276 -22.49 -16.78 -11.42
CA ALA A 276 -23.91 -16.51 -11.52
C ALA A 276 -24.25 -15.62 -12.74
N TYR A 277 -23.47 -14.57 -12.99
CA TYR A 277 -23.62 -13.73 -14.18
C TYR A 277 -23.44 -14.53 -15.47
N ALA A 278 -22.42 -15.40 -15.55
CA ALA A 278 -22.21 -16.24 -16.73
C ALA A 278 -23.40 -17.18 -17.01
N ARG A 279 -23.99 -17.77 -15.96
CA ARG A 279 -25.22 -18.57 -16.09
C ARG A 279 -26.40 -17.75 -16.57
N LEU A 280 -26.58 -16.54 -16.04
CA LEU A 280 -27.68 -15.65 -16.41
C LEU A 280 -27.60 -15.24 -17.90
N VAL A 281 -26.39 -14.97 -18.41
CA VAL A 281 -26.16 -14.71 -19.84
C VAL A 281 -26.58 -15.90 -20.71
N SER A 282 -26.25 -17.13 -20.31
CA SER A 282 -26.67 -18.34 -21.02
C SER A 282 -28.20 -18.47 -21.05
N VAL A 283 -28.87 -18.24 -19.92
CA VAL A 283 -30.34 -18.29 -19.84
C VAL A 283 -31.00 -17.25 -20.75
N ILE A 284 -30.46 -16.03 -20.80
CA ILE A 284 -30.95 -15.00 -21.72
C ILE A 284 -30.81 -15.45 -23.18
N HIS A 285 -29.66 -16.03 -23.54
CA HIS A 285 -29.43 -16.54 -24.90
C HIS A 285 -30.45 -17.63 -25.27
N ASP A 286 -30.67 -18.60 -24.38
CA ASP A 286 -31.64 -19.67 -24.60
C ASP A 286 -33.07 -19.14 -24.71
N ASN A 287 -33.45 -18.18 -23.87
CA ASN A 287 -34.76 -17.53 -23.94
C ASN A 287 -34.98 -16.83 -25.28
N ASN A 288 -33.98 -16.08 -25.77
CA ASN A 288 -34.08 -15.43 -27.07
C ASN A 288 -34.22 -16.46 -28.21
N ARG A 289 -33.49 -17.58 -28.12
CA ARG A 289 -33.62 -18.68 -29.09
C ARG A 289 -35.01 -19.31 -29.05
N LEU A 290 -35.57 -19.52 -27.86
CA LEU A 290 -36.93 -20.05 -27.70
C LEU A 290 -37.97 -19.08 -28.23
N GLN A 291 -37.84 -17.78 -27.98
CA GLN A 291 -38.72 -16.76 -28.55
C GLN A 291 -38.73 -16.79 -30.07
N GLY A 292 -37.56 -16.95 -30.71
CA GLY A 292 -37.48 -17.14 -32.16
C GLY A 292 -38.27 -18.36 -32.65
N LYS A 293 -38.15 -19.50 -31.95
CA LYS A 293 -38.92 -20.72 -32.28
C LYS A 293 -40.43 -20.52 -32.10
N VAL A 294 -40.86 -19.84 -31.05
CA VAL A 294 -42.27 -19.53 -30.81
C VAL A 294 -42.82 -18.70 -31.97
N SER A 295 -42.11 -17.65 -32.38
CA SER A 295 -42.51 -16.81 -33.52
C SER A 295 -42.66 -17.62 -34.81
N THR A 296 -41.74 -18.55 -35.10
CA THR A 296 -41.85 -19.40 -36.30
C THR A 296 -43.07 -20.33 -36.25
N LEU A 297 -43.39 -20.88 -35.07
CA LEU A 297 -44.55 -21.76 -34.89
C LEU A 297 -45.86 -20.98 -35.03
N GLU A 298 -45.92 -19.74 -34.52
CA GLU A 298 -47.08 -18.86 -34.68
C GLU A 298 -47.36 -18.57 -36.17
N ASP A 299 -46.32 -18.31 -36.96
CA ASP A 299 -46.46 -18.07 -38.39
C ASP A 299 -46.93 -19.33 -39.14
N ASP A 300 -46.39 -20.50 -38.81
CA ASP A 300 -46.83 -21.76 -39.39
C ASP A 300 -48.28 -22.09 -39.00
N GLN A 301 -48.68 -21.81 -37.76
CA GLN A 301 -50.07 -21.98 -37.31
C GLN A 301 -51.02 -21.07 -38.10
N LYS A 302 -50.67 -19.80 -38.34
CA LYS A 302 -51.47 -18.89 -39.17
C LYS A 302 -51.62 -19.40 -40.61
N ARG A 303 -50.54 -19.94 -41.19
CA ARG A 303 -50.59 -20.54 -42.54
C ARG A 303 -51.53 -21.75 -42.60
N GLN A 304 -51.46 -22.63 -41.60
CA GLN A 304 -52.37 -23.78 -41.53
C GLN A 304 -53.82 -23.34 -41.33
N GLN A 305 -54.07 -22.34 -40.48
CA GLN A 305 -55.40 -21.79 -40.30
C GLN A 305 -55.99 -21.28 -41.62
N GLY A 306 -55.21 -20.51 -42.40
CA GLY A 306 -55.64 -20.04 -43.71
C GLY A 306 -55.95 -21.17 -44.70
N ARG A 307 -55.22 -22.30 -44.65
CA ARG A 307 -55.54 -23.50 -45.45
C ARG A 307 -56.84 -24.16 -45.01
N VAL A 308 -57.06 -24.29 -43.70
CA VAL A 308 -58.31 -24.83 -43.16
C VAL A 308 -59.48 -23.96 -43.61
N ASP A 309 -59.36 -22.64 -43.52
CA ASP A 309 -60.40 -21.71 -43.95
C ASP A 309 -60.71 -21.84 -45.45
N ASP A 310 -59.70 -22.03 -46.31
CA ASP A 310 -59.89 -22.27 -47.76
C ASP A 310 -60.64 -23.59 -48.03
N ILE A 311 -60.26 -24.66 -47.33
CA ILE A 311 -60.93 -25.96 -47.44
C ILE A 311 -62.39 -25.84 -46.98
N THR A 312 -62.66 -25.15 -45.87
CA THR A 312 -64.02 -24.94 -45.36
C THR A 312 -64.88 -24.18 -46.38
N LYS A 313 -64.35 -23.16 -47.06
CA LYS A 313 -65.07 -22.45 -48.13
C LYS A 313 -65.42 -23.36 -49.29
N ARG A 314 -64.46 -24.15 -49.78
CA ARG A 314 -64.72 -25.11 -50.88
C ARG A 314 -65.75 -26.17 -50.49
N MET A 315 -65.67 -26.68 -49.26
CA MET A 315 -66.67 -27.61 -48.72
C MET A 315 -68.07 -26.98 -48.75
N GLN A 316 -68.23 -25.73 -48.30
CA GLN A 316 -69.51 -25.03 -48.35
C GLN A 316 -70.02 -24.83 -49.78
N GLU A 317 -69.15 -24.49 -50.73
CA GLU A 317 -69.50 -24.40 -52.15
C GLU A 317 -70.00 -25.74 -52.70
N TYR A 318 -69.28 -26.84 -52.41
CA TYR A 318 -69.72 -28.17 -52.80
C TYR A 318 -71.04 -28.57 -52.17
N THR A 319 -71.25 -28.29 -50.87
CA THR A 319 -72.55 -28.52 -50.21
C THR A 319 -73.67 -27.80 -50.93
N LYS A 320 -73.47 -26.52 -51.28
CA LYS A 320 -74.46 -25.71 -52.00
C LYS A 320 -74.76 -26.26 -53.39
N MET A 321 -73.73 -26.72 -54.13
CA MET A 321 -73.92 -27.37 -55.43
C MET A 321 -74.70 -28.68 -55.31
N LEU A 322 -74.43 -29.49 -54.28
CA LEU A 322 -75.16 -30.73 -54.03
C LEU A 322 -76.62 -30.47 -53.68
N GLU A 323 -76.91 -29.45 -52.85
CA GLU A 323 -78.28 -29.02 -52.55
C GLU A 323 -79.03 -28.57 -53.82
N GLN A 324 -78.39 -27.80 -54.69
CA GLN A 324 -78.95 -27.38 -55.97
C GLN A 324 -79.24 -28.57 -56.90
N ALA A 325 -78.31 -29.53 -56.98
CA ALA A 325 -78.49 -30.75 -57.77
C ALA A 325 -79.66 -31.59 -57.23
N GLN A 326 -79.75 -31.77 -55.91
CA GLN A 326 -80.88 -32.47 -55.27
C GLN A 326 -82.21 -31.75 -55.52
N GLY A 327 -82.25 -30.42 -55.43
CA GLY A 327 -83.43 -29.63 -55.76
C GLY A 327 -83.87 -29.79 -57.22
N THR A 328 -82.93 -29.82 -58.16
CA THR A 328 -83.19 -30.04 -59.58
C THR A 328 -83.75 -31.45 -59.84
N ILE A 329 -83.17 -32.48 -59.22
CA ILE A 329 -83.67 -33.86 -59.29
C ILE A 329 -85.12 -33.91 -58.79
N ARG A 330 -85.44 -33.23 -57.69
CA ARG A 330 -86.79 -33.17 -57.12
C ARG A 330 -87.79 -32.46 -58.05
N LEU A 331 -87.37 -31.39 -58.73
CA LEU A 331 -88.18 -30.72 -59.76
C LEU A 331 -88.44 -31.63 -60.97
N LEU A 332 -87.43 -32.39 -61.42
CA LEU A 332 -87.60 -33.36 -62.51
C LEU A 332 -88.56 -34.50 -62.13
N GLN A 333 -88.47 -35.01 -60.89
CA GLN A 333 -89.36 -36.06 -60.39
C GLN A 333 -90.82 -35.59 -60.27
N THR A 334 -91.05 -34.34 -59.84
CA THR A 334 -92.40 -33.75 -59.75
C THR A 334 -92.97 -33.33 -61.12
N SER A 335 -92.11 -33.05 -62.10
CA SER A 335 -92.53 -32.77 -63.48
C SER A 335 -92.97 -34.04 -64.23
N SER A 336 -92.38 -35.20 -63.93
CA SER A 336 -92.84 -36.49 -64.51
C SER A 336 -94.12 -37.03 -63.87
N GLU A 337 -94.53 -36.51 -62.70
CA GLU A 337 -95.82 -36.83 -62.09
C GLU A 337 -96.98 -35.94 -62.61
N ASN A 338 -96.68 -34.86 -63.33
CA ASN A 338 -97.65 -33.90 -63.88
C ASN A 338 -97.83 -34.00 -65.41
N GLU A 339 -97.22 -34.98 -66.08
CA GLU A 339 -97.62 -35.35 -67.45
C GLU A 339 -98.90 -36.18 -67.39
N ASP A 340 -100.04 -35.51 -67.52
CA ASP A 340 -101.36 -36.11 -67.73
C ASP A 340 -101.29 -37.05 -68.96
N PRO A 341 -101.58 -38.36 -68.83
CA PRO A 341 -101.57 -39.31 -69.95
C PRO A 341 -102.72 -39.13 -70.98
N TRP A 342 -103.41 -37.98 -71.01
CA TRP A 342 -104.65 -37.78 -71.77
C TRP A 342 -104.66 -36.55 -72.70
N MET A 343 -103.57 -36.32 -73.43
CA MET A 343 -103.61 -35.49 -74.64
C MET A 343 -103.07 -36.27 -75.84
N ILE A 344 -103.79 -37.35 -76.21
CA ILE A 344 -104.45 -37.63 -77.52
C ILE A 344 -105.48 -38.74 -77.26
#